data_AF-A0A4R3KQU3-F1
#
_entry.id   AF-A0A4R3KQU3-F1
#
_cell.length_a   1.000
_cell.length_b   1.000
_cell.length_c   1.000
_cell.angle_alpha   90.00
_cell.angle_beta   90.00
_cell.angle_gamma   90.00
#
_symmetry.space_group_name_H-M   'P 1'
#
loop_
_entity.id
_entity.type
_entity.pdbx_description
1 polymer ?
#
loop_
_entity_poly.entity_id
_entity_poly.type
_entity_poly.pdbx_seq_one_letter_code
_entity_poly.pdbx_strand_id
1 'polypeptide(L)'
;MKFSFVVRRLGFLKSIPLFAHYFDSLLKLSTFVAKPRLLDWLDEIEAEVLAWEGISASLHRYGGVQFNYHGREIGHLHGNGLLDLRCGKELKAQLMKTGRVQPHHLFKDSGWLSFYICTADDKIYASQLLRITRDRFARGNCSC
;
A
#
# COMPACT_ATOMS: atom_id res chain seq x y z
N MET A 1 -1.16 -13.81 11.69
CA MET A 1 -2.56 -13.38 11.84
C MET A 1 -2.95 -12.59 10.59
N LYS A 2 -4.05 -12.92 9.89
CA LYS A 2 -4.42 -12.19 8.66
C LYS A 2 -4.87 -10.77 9.02
N PHE A 3 -4.28 -9.74 8.39
CA PHE A 3 -4.62 -8.32 8.60
C PHE A 3 -6.14 -8.08 8.53
N SER A 4 -6.82 -8.77 7.61
CA SER A 4 -8.27 -8.71 7.43
C SER A 4 -9.12 -9.17 8.64
N PHE A 5 -8.60 -10.08 9.48
CA PHE A 5 -9.31 -10.56 10.67
C PHE A 5 -9.39 -9.48 11.76
N VAL A 6 -8.27 -8.79 11.99
CA VAL A 6 -8.16 -7.71 12.98
C VAL A 6 -9.09 -6.56 12.62
N VAL A 7 -9.03 -6.11 11.37
CA VAL A 7 -9.84 -4.98 10.92
C VAL A 7 -11.34 -5.27 10.98
N ARG A 8 -11.75 -6.53 10.74
CA ARG A 8 -13.17 -6.91 10.76
C ARG A 8 -13.74 -7.08 12.18
N ARG A 9 -12.95 -7.62 13.13
CA ARG A 9 -13.45 -7.90 14.49
C ARG A 9 -13.17 -6.77 15.50
N LEU A 10 -12.15 -5.96 15.25
CA LEU A 10 -11.76 -4.84 16.11
C LEU A 10 -11.91 -3.48 15.41
N GLY A 11 -12.79 -3.39 14.40
CA GLY A 11 -12.99 -2.18 13.61
C GLY A 11 -13.40 -0.95 14.43
N PHE A 12 -14.00 -1.13 15.61
CA PHE A 12 -14.36 -0.05 16.53
C PHE A 12 -13.12 0.65 17.12
N LEU A 13 -11.97 -0.02 17.24
CA LEU A 13 -10.73 0.59 17.76
C LEU A 13 -10.17 1.67 16.83
N LYS A 14 -10.66 1.78 15.59
CA LYS A 14 -10.32 2.88 14.67
C LYS A 14 -10.76 4.25 15.16
N SER A 15 -11.69 4.32 16.12
CA SER A 15 -12.13 5.59 16.73
C SER A 15 -11.15 6.10 17.79
N ILE A 16 -10.23 5.26 18.27
CA ILE A 16 -9.21 5.66 19.23
C ILE A 16 -8.07 6.36 18.48
N PRO A 17 -7.74 7.62 18.82
CA PRO A 17 -6.64 8.34 18.21
C PRO A 17 -5.35 7.53 18.25
N LEU A 18 -4.60 7.52 17.14
CA LEU A 18 -3.29 6.89 16.98
C LEU A 18 -3.23 5.36 17.08
N PHE A 19 -4.33 4.67 17.42
CA PHE A 19 -4.33 3.21 17.57
C PHE A 19 -3.81 2.48 16.33
N ALA A 20 -4.18 2.96 15.13
CA ALA A 20 -3.75 2.35 13.88
C ALA A 20 -2.23 2.47 13.65
N HIS A 21 -1.60 3.57 14.06
CA HIS A 21 -0.14 3.74 13.99
C HIS A 21 0.57 2.84 15.00
N TYR A 22 0.04 2.73 16.21
CA TYR A 22 0.54 1.79 17.20
C TYR A 22 0.47 0.35 16.69
N PHE A 23 -0.67 -0.04 16.13
CA PHE A 23 -0.84 -1.37 15.55
C PHE A 23 0.12 -1.64 14.39
N ASP A 24 0.29 -0.69 13.47
CA ASP A 24 1.27 -0.82 12.39
C ASP A 24 2.72 -0.91 12.91
N SER A 25 3.04 -0.20 13.99
CA SER A 25 4.33 -0.32 14.67
C SER A 25 4.54 -1.72 15.26
N LEU A 26 3.50 -2.32 15.85
CA LEU A 26 3.55 -3.72 16.29
C LEU A 26 3.72 -4.69 15.11
N LEU A 27 3.10 -4.41 13.95
CA LEU A 27 3.34 -5.17 12.72
C LEU A 27 4.81 -5.07 12.29
N LYS A 28 5.39 -3.87 12.26
CA LYS A 28 6.82 -3.67 11.95
C LYS A 28 7.73 -4.44 12.91
N LEU A 29 7.48 -4.37 14.21
CA LEU A 29 8.24 -5.12 15.21
C LEU A 29 8.13 -6.63 15.01
N SER A 30 6.92 -7.14 14.76
CA SER A 30 6.72 -8.56 14.46
C SER A 30 7.42 -8.97 13.16
N THR A 31 7.41 -8.11 12.14
CA THR A 31 8.10 -8.36 10.86
C THR A 31 9.61 -8.35 11.05
N PHE A 32 10.17 -7.43 11.84
CA PHE A 32 11.59 -7.38 12.16
C PHE A 32 12.07 -8.72 12.74
N VAL A 33 11.31 -9.29 13.68
CA VAL A 33 11.65 -10.56 14.32
C VAL A 33 11.48 -11.74 13.35
N ALA A 34 10.39 -11.79 12.57
CA ALA A 34 10.04 -12.96 11.77
C ALA A 34 10.66 -12.97 10.36
N LYS A 35 10.83 -11.80 9.75
CA LYS A 35 11.19 -11.58 8.35
C LYS A 35 11.96 -10.26 8.18
N PRO A 36 13.16 -10.09 8.77
CA PRO A 36 13.88 -8.81 8.76
C PRO A 36 14.14 -8.27 7.34
N ARG A 37 14.47 -9.14 6.39
CA ARG A 37 14.67 -8.76 4.97
C ARG A 37 13.46 -8.09 4.32
N LEU A 38 12.25 -8.36 4.81
CA LEU A 38 11.06 -7.68 4.31
C LEU A 38 11.15 -6.19 4.60
N LEU A 39 11.64 -5.78 5.78
CA LEU A 39 11.79 -4.37 6.13
C LEU A 39 12.80 -3.67 5.22
N ASP A 40 13.93 -4.31 4.91
CA ASP A 40 14.89 -3.79 3.92
C ASP A 40 14.19 -3.50 2.58
N TRP A 41 13.34 -4.42 2.11
CA TRP A 41 12.59 -4.22 0.88
C TRP A 41 11.55 -3.10 0.98
N LEU A 42 10.91 -2.91 2.14
CA LEU A 42 9.98 -1.80 2.34
C LEU A 42 10.71 -0.46 2.26
N ASP A 43 11.87 -0.36 2.91
CA ASP A 43 12.70 0.83 2.92
C ASP A 43 13.25 1.15 1.51
N GLU A 44 13.66 0.13 0.75
CA GLU A 44 14.08 0.29 -0.64
C GLU A 44 12.94 0.79 -1.55
N ILE A 45 11.72 0.25 -1.40
CA ILE A 45 10.54 0.72 -2.15
C ILE A 45 10.24 2.17 -1.79
N GLU A 46 10.23 2.51 -0.50
CA GLU A 46 9.96 3.87 -0.03
C GLU A 46 10.98 4.86 -0.61
N ALA A 47 12.28 4.53 -0.53
CA ALA A 47 13.35 5.36 -1.07
C ALA A 47 13.23 5.54 -2.60
N GLU A 48 12.96 4.47 -3.36
CA GLU A 48 12.80 4.53 -4.81
C GLU A 48 11.59 5.40 -5.20
N VAL A 49 10.45 5.18 -4.55
CA VAL A 49 9.18 5.86 -4.86
C VAL A 49 9.24 7.34 -4.51
N LEU A 50 9.90 7.70 -3.40
CA LEU A 50 10.12 9.09 -2.99
C LEU A 50 11.07 9.86 -3.91
N ALA A 51 11.91 9.17 -4.68
CA ALA A 51 12.78 9.81 -5.67
C ALA A 51 12.03 10.24 -6.95
N TRP A 52 10.77 9.83 -7.12
CA TRP A 52 9.99 10.21 -8.31
C TRP A 52 9.41 11.61 -8.18
N GLU A 53 9.41 12.35 -9.29
CA GLU A 53 8.80 13.68 -9.36
C GLU A 53 7.32 13.66 -8.97
N GLY A 54 6.92 14.64 -8.15
CA GLY A 54 5.55 14.82 -7.68
C GLY A 54 5.11 13.85 -6.59
N ILE A 55 5.99 12.94 -6.13
CA ILE A 55 5.70 12.03 -5.01
C ILE A 55 6.10 12.64 -3.66
N SER A 56 5.29 12.38 -2.64
CA SER A 56 5.57 12.69 -1.24
C SER A 56 5.04 11.58 -0.33
N ALA A 57 5.61 11.42 0.86
CA ALA A 57 5.14 10.48 1.87
C ALA A 57 4.40 11.19 3.02
N SER A 58 3.39 10.52 3.58
CA SER A 58 2.71 10.93 4.81
C SER A 58 2.33 9.70 5.64
N LEU A 59 1.99 9.88 6.91
CA LEU A 59 1.39 8.79 7.69
C LEU A 59 -0.03 8.51 7.19
N HIS A 60 -0.33 7.27 6.85
CA HIS A 60 -1.69 6.89 6.47
C HIS A 60 -2.58 6.76 7.73
N ARG A 61 -3.84 7.21 7.64
CA ARG A 61 -4.78 7.23 8.79
C ARG A 61 -5.05 5.85 9.42
N TYR A 62 -4.75 4.77 8.70
CA TYR A 62 -4.88 3.40 9.20
C TYR A 62 -3.53 2.73 9.48
N GLY A 63 -2.48 3.52 9.70
CA GLY A 63 -1.11 3.04 9.82
C GLY A 63 -0.45 2.81 8.46
N GLY A 64 0.87 2.66 8.46
CA GLY A 64 1.67 2.55 7.24
C GLY A 64 2.10 3.90 6.66
N VAL A 65 2.95 3.82 5.63
CA VAL A 65 3.46 4.96 4.86
C VAL A 65 2.55 5.16 3.65
N GLN A 66 1.97 6.35 3.51
CA GLN A 66 1.15 6.75 2.38
C GLN A 66 1.99 7.45 1.33
N PHE A 67 1.90 7.01 0.08
CA PHE A 67 2.47 7.70 -1.08
C PHE A 67 1.42 8.58 -1.74
N ASN A 68 1.78 9.84 -1.96
CA ASN A 68 0.91 10.85 -2.56
C ASN A 68 1.55 11.41 -3.83
N TYR A 69 0.79 11.43 -4.92
CA TYR A 69 1.15 12.15 -6.14
C TYR A 69 0.41 13.49 -6.20
N HIS A 70 1.14 14.61 -6.16
CA HIS A 70 0.59 15.97 -6.06
C HIS A 70 -0.53 16.10 -5.01
N GLY A 71 -0.29 15.58 -3.80
CA GLY A 71 -1.22 15.64 -2.68
C GLY A 71 -2.39 14.64 -2.73
N ARG A 72 -2.44 13.75 -3.73
CA ARG A 72 -3.46 12.69 -3.83
C ARG A 72 -2.87 11.32 -3.57
N GLU A 73 -3.47 10.56 -2.67
CA GLU A 73 -3.05 9.20 -2.36
C GLU A 73 -3.10 8.29 -3.60
N ILE A 74 -1.96 7.66 -3.89
CA ILE A 74 -1.84 6.62 -4.92
C ILE A 74 -1.71 5.22 -4.32
N GLY A 75 -1.24 5.11 -3.08
CA GLY A 75 -1.20 3.87 -2.31
C GLY A 75 -0.54 4.05 -0.95
N HIS A 76 -0.59 3.02 -0.11
CA HIS A 76 0.09 2.99 1.18
C HIS A 76 0.65 1.60 1.50
N LEU A 77 1.76 1.58 2.24
CA LEU A 77 2.53 0.40 2.58
C LEU A 77 2.54 0.17 4.10
N HIS A 78 2.07 -1.00 4.52
CA HIS A 78 2.04 -1.42 5.91
C HIS A 78 3.30 -2.18 6.33
N GLY A 79 3.59 -2.16 7.64
CA GLY A 79 4.77 -2.82 8.24
C GLY A 79 4.86 -4.35 8.06
N ASN A 80 3.80 -4.99 7.59
CA ASN A 80 3.74 -6.41 7.26
C ASN A 80 3.92 -6.72 5.76
N GLY A 81 4.28 -5.72 4.94
CA GLY A 81 4.47 -5.84 3.50
C GLY A 81 3.17 -5.86 2.68
N LEU A 82 2.05 -5.42 3.26
CA LEU A 82 0.81 -5.19 2.53
C LEU A 82 0.86 -3.80 1.87
N LEU A 83 0.86 -3.78 0.54
CA LEU A 83 0.71 -2.59 -0.29
C LEU A 83 -0.74 -2.48 -0.76
N ASP A 84 -1.41 -1.40 -0.39
CA ASP A 84 -2.74 -1.05 -0.88
C ASP A 84 -2.65 0.10 -1.90
N LEU A 85 -3.28 -0.06 -3.07
CA LEU A 85 -3.17 0.84 -4.21
C LEU A 85 -4.51 1.38 -4.65
N ARG A 86 -4.56 2.67 -4.97
CA ARG A 86 -5.74 3.37 -5.51
C ARG A 86 -5.69 3.42 -7.05
N CYS A 87 -5.78 2.27 -7.71
CA CYS A 87 -5.55 2.17 -9.16
C CYS A 87 -6.78 2.46 -10.04
N GLY A 88 -8.01 2.50 -9.51
CA GLY A 88 -9.23 2.65 -10.31
C GLY A 88 -9.77 1.31 -10.85
N LYS A 89 -11.03 1.26 -11.27
CA LYS A 89 -11.71 -0.01 -11.59
C LYS A 89 -11.12 -0.70 -12.82
N GLU A 90 -10.78 0.07 -13.84
CA GLU A 90 -10.27 -0.42 -15.12
C GLU A 90 -8.88 -1.02 -14.96
N LEU A 91 -7.95 -0.27 -14.35
CA LEU A 91 -6.58 -0.73 -14.09
C LEU A 91 -6.56 -1.90 -13.12
N LYS A 92 -7.41 -1.88 -12.07
CA LYS A 92 -7.62 -3.05 -11.20
C LYS A 92 -8.02 -4.28 -12.00
N ALA A 93 -9.02 -4.18 -12.87
CA ALA A 93 -9.49 -5.32 -13.67
C ALA A 93 -8.38 -5.88 -14.58
N GLN A 94 -7.52 -5.02 -15.14
CA GLN A 94 -6.36 -5.44 -15.93
C GLN A 94 -5.31 -6.16 -15.06
N LEU A 95 -4.93 -5.58 -13.92
CA LEU A 95 -3.93 -6.15 -13.02
C LEU A 95 -4.40 -7.48 -12.41
N MET A 96 -5.68 -7.62 -12.09
CA MET A 96 -6.25 -8.86 -11.56
C MET A 96 -6.09 -10.06 -12.51
N LYS A 97 -6.03 -9.84 -13.83
CA LYS A 97 -5.81 -10.91 -14.82
C LYS A 97 -4.41 -11.53 -14.74
N THR A 98 -3.45 -10.85 -14.13
CA THR A 98 -2.07 -11.35 -13.95
C THR A 98 -1.97 -12.42 -12.86
N GLY A 99 -2.98 -12.55 -11.99
CA GLY A 99 -2.99 -13.49 -10.86
C GLY A 99 -2.04 -13.13 -9.71
N ARG A 100 -1.28 -12.04 -9.79
CA ARG A 100 -0.29 -11.64 -8.76
C ARG A 100 -0.85 -10.75 -7.65
N VAL A 101 -2.08 -10.28 -7.80
CA VAL A 101 -2.68 -9.22 -6.97
C VAL A 101 -4.04 -9.66 -6.42
N GLN A 102 -4.47 -9.09 -5.29
CA GLN A 102 -5.70 -9.46 -4.60
C GLN A 102 -6.70 -8.28 -4.55
N PRO A 103 -8.01 -8.54 -4.51
CA PRO A 103 -9.00 -7.49 -4.27
C PRO A 103 -8.75 -6.85 -2.90
N HIS A 104 -8.93 -5.53 -2.81
CA HIS A 104 -8.75 -4.81 -1.54
C HIS A 104 -9.59 -5.41 -0.42
N HIS A 105 -8.95 -5.74 0.70
CA HIS A 105 -9.52 -6.57 1.76
C HIS A 105 -10.80 -5.99 2.41
N LEU A 106 -10.99 -4.67 2.33
CA LEU A 106 -12.18 -3.96 2.84
C LEU A 106 -13.13 -3.46 1.74
N PHE A 107 -12.61 -3.19 0.54
CA PHE A 107 -13.34 -2.46 -0.50
C PHE A 107 -13.31 -3.23 -1.81
N LYS A 108 -13.93 -4.42 -1.80
CA LYS A 108 -13.87 -5.37 -2.92
C LYS A 108 -14.37 -4.78 -4.24
N ASP A 109 -15.42 -3.95 -4.20
CA ASP A 109 -16.05 -3.34 -5.39
C ASP A 109 -15.53 -1.94 -5.75
N SER A 110 -14.48 -1.50 -5.06
CA SER A 110 -13.82 -0.22 -5.33
C SER A 110 -12.67 -0.36 -6.34
N GLY A 111 -12.11 0.77 -6.76
CA GLY A 111 -10.86 0.83 -7.52
C GLY A 111 -9.59 0.55 -6.69
N TRP A 112 -9.72 0.01 -5.48
CA TRP A 112 -8.59 -0.38 -4.64
C TRP A 112 -8.16 -1.83 -4.87
N LEU A 113 -6.85 -2.05 -4.77
CA LEU A 113 -6.16 -3.32 -4.96
C LEU A 113 -5.12 -3.53 -3.85
N SER A 114 -4.95 -4.78 -3.40
CA SER A 114 -3.96 -5.16 -2.39
C SER A 114 -2.90 -6.07 -3.00
N PHE A 115 -1.64 -5.89 -2.60
CA PHE A 115 -0.51 -6.72 -3.00
C PHE A 115 0.38 -7.02 -1.79
N TYR A 116 0.77 -8.29 -1.60
CA TYR A 116 1.68 -8.69 -0.52
C TYR A 116 3.08 -8.90 -1.06
N ILE A 117 4.06 -8.21 -0.48
CA ILE A 117 5.47 -8.39 -0.78
C ILE A 117 5.96 -9.60 0.01
N CYS A 118 6.31 -10.68 -0.71
CA CYS A 118 6.73 -11.94 -0.10
C CYS A 118 8.16 -12.32 -0.48
N THR A 119 8.65 -11.83 -1.61
CA THR A 119 9.95 -12.14 -2.20
C THR A 119 10.71 -10.87 -2.57
N ALA A 120 12.01 -11.01 -2.84
CA ALA A 120 12.82 -9.88 -3.30
C ALA A 120 12.31 -9.31 -4.64
N ASP A 121 11.84 -10.14 -5.57
CA ASP A 121 11.28 -9.68 -6.85
C ASP A 121 9.99 -8.89 -6.67
N ASP A 122 9.24 -9.15 -5.59
CA ASP A 122 8.01 -8.43 -5.30
C ASP A 122 8.28 -6.96 -4.96
N LYS A 123 9.48 -6.58 -4.51
CA LYS A 123 9.82 -5.16 -4.28
C LYS A 123 9.84 -4.37 -5.59
N ILE A 124 10.44 -4.96 -6.62
CA ILE A 124 10.48 -4.37 -7.97
C ILE A 124 9.06 -4.26 -8.53
N TYR A 125 8.26 -5.32 -8.36
CA TYR A 125 6.88 -5.33 -8.81
C TYR A 125 6.01 -4.31 -8.05
N ALA A 126 6.23 -4.13 -6.74
CA ALA A 126 5.55 -3.11 -5.94
C ALA A 126 5.84 -1.69 -6.45
N SER A 127 7.11 -1.36 -6.72
CA SER A 127 7.48 -0.09 -7.36
C SER A 127 6.83 0.08 -8.73
N GLN A 128 6.79 -0.96 -9.56
CA GLN A 128 6.10 -0.92 -10.86
C GLN A 128 4.60 -0.62 -10.72
N LEU A 129 3.92 -1.26 -9.76
CA LEU A 129 2.50 -1.02 -9.51
C LEU A 129 2.23 0.43 -9.06
N LEU A 130 3.08 0.98 -8.19
CA LEU A 130 3.01 2.38 -7.77
C LEU A 130 3.24 3.34 -8.95
N ARG A 131 4.21 3.04 -9.82
CA ARG A 131 4.49 3.84 -11.03
C ARG A 131 3.32 3.85 -12.01
N ILE A 132 2.76 2.68 -12.33
CA ILE A 132 1.58 2.58 -13.22
C ILE A 132 0.38 3.34 -12.63
N THR A 133 0.20 3.26 -11.30
CA THR A 133 -0.86 4.00 -10.61
C THR A 133 -0.62 5.51 -10.67
N ARG A 134 0.60 5.98 -10.41
CA ARG A 134 1.00 7.40 -10.58
C ARG A 134 0.72 7.89 -12.01
N ASP A 135 1.14 7.13 -13.03
CA ASP A 135 0.98 7.52 -14.43
C ASP A 135 -0.50 7.65 -14.83
N ARG A 136 -1.38 6.82 -14.24
CA ARG A 136 -2.83 6.99 -14.38
C ARG A 136 -3.30 8.31 -13.77
N PHE A 137 -2.83 8.69 -12.59
CA PHE A 137 -3.18 9.98 -11.99
C PHE A 137 -2.65 11.16 -12.84
N ALA A 138 -1.44 11.05 -13.39
CA ALA A 138 -0.89 12.05 -14.30
C ALA A 138 -1.77 12.24 -15.54
N ARG A 139 -2.21 11.14 -16.17
CA ARG A 139 -3.13 11.17 -17.33
C ARG A 139 -4.50 11.74 -16.99
N GLY A 140 -5.04 11.44 -15.80
CA GLY A 140 -6.33 11.96 -15.34
C GLY A 140 -6.30 13.43 -14.90
N ASN A 141 -5.11 14.00 -14.66
CA ASN A 141 -4.92 15.42 -14.37
C ASN A 141 -4.60 16.25 -15.63
N CYS A 142 -4.32 15.59 -16.77
CA CYS A 142 -4.14 16.24 -18.06
C CYS A 142 -5.52 16.48 -18.69
N SER A 143 -6.28 17.40 -18.13
CA SER A 143 -7.48 17.94 -18.75
C SER A 143 -7.03 19.06 -19.69
N CYS A 144 -6.99 18.77 -21.00
CA CYS A 144 -6.93 19.81 -22.03
C CYS A 144 -8.24 20.62 -22.06
#